data_AF-A0A7S3FMQ6-F1
#
_entry.id   AF-A0A7S3FMQ6-F1
#
_cell.length_a   1.000
_cell.length_b   1.000
_cell.length_c   1.000
_cell.angle_alpha   90.00
_cell.angle_beta   90.00
_cell.angle_gamma   90.00
#
_symmetry.space_group_name_H-M   'P 1'
#
loop_
_entity.id
_entity.type
_entity.pdbx_description
1 polymer ?
#
loop_
_entity_poly.entity_id
_entity_poly.type
_entity_poly.pdbx_seq_one_letter_code
_entity_poly.pdbx_strand_id
1 'polypeptide(L)'
;YMGTGAIGYFLDNLGFGPLYRTASVLLCFHMMVAFLILGNVLSRMIHVWVSPRYVNDLGWRGKLEWFGCTTSVVVLSFVIANAIPFFEELTSLVGGLLVPSLNLIFPILFYVKTLRMVEKKISWWQWVIYVTLVAFGVLVTVVSTIENFRAIAKNMSTYGKPFSCHCTDIWNTCDCSESRMEFSGFNCTVS
;
A
#
# COMPACT_ATOMS: atom_id res chain seq x y z
N TYR A 1 1.18 -14.31 -23.91
CA TYR A 1 1.04 -12.93 -23.43
C TYR A 1 -0.38 -12.80 -22.89
N MET A 2 -0.55 -12.74 -21.57
CA MET A 2 -1.89 -12.58 -20.98
C MET A 2 -2.18 -11.08 -20.90
N GLY A 3 -3.11 -10.60 -21.73
CA GLY A 3 -3.48 -9.17 -21.79
C GLY A 3 -4.26 -8.76 -20.54
N THR A 4 -5.58 -8.94 -20.56
CA THR A 4 -6.50 -8.62 -19.45
C THR A 4 -6.58 -9.71 -18.38
N GLY A 5 -5.82 -10.79 -18.51
CA GLY A 5 -5.81 -11.94 -17.59
C GLY A 5 -4.59 -12.00 -16.66
N ALA A 6 -3.72 -10.98 -16.68
CA ALA A 6 -2.58 -10.92 -15.77
C ALA A 6 -3.06 -10.63 -14.34
N ILE A 7 -2.59 -11.43 -13.38
CA ILE A 7 -2.88 -11.25 -11.96
C ILE A 7 -2.17 -9.97 -11.48
N GLY A 8 -2.78 -9.21 -10.57
CA GLY A 8 -2.29 -7.89 -10.15
C GLY A 8 -0.88 -7.94 -9.55
N TYR A 9 -0.55 -9.02 -8.85
CA TYR A 9 0.77 -9.27 -8.33
C TYR A 9 1.71 -9.80 -9.43
N PHE A 10 2.76 -9.04 -9.73
CA PHE A 10 3.68 -9.34 -10.83
C PHE A 10 4.28 -10.76 -10.74
N LEU A 11 4.63 -11.22 -9.53
CA LEU A 11 5.25 -12.55 -9.34
C LEU A 11 4.30 -13.71 -9.68
N ASP A 12 2.99 -13.51 -9.64
CA ASP A 12 2.03 -14.56 -9.96
C ASP A 12 1.90 -14.82 -11.46
N ASN A 13 2.41 -13.90 -12.28
CA ASN A 13 2.52 -14.08 -13.73
C ASN A 13 3.79 -14.85 -14.14
N LEU A 14 4.67 -15.20 -13.20
CA LEU A 14 5.87 -16.01 -13.46
C LEU A 14 5.62 -17.47 -13.12
N GLY A 15 6.03 -18.36 -14.03
CA GLY A 15 6.06 -19.81 -13.77
C GLY A 15 7.04 -20.18 -12.66
N PHE A 16 6.79 -21.31 -11.99
CA PHE A 16 7.70 -21.83 -10.97
C PHE A 16 9.07 -22.17 -11.60
N GLY A 17 10.11 -21.44 -11.18
CA GLY A 17 11.47 -21.60 -11.71
C GLY A 17 12.51 -20.75 -10.98
N PRO A 18 13.79 -20.83 -11.41
CA PRO A 18 14.88 -20.05 -10.80
C PRO A 18 14.62 -18.53 -10.85
N LEU A 19 13.99 -18.04 -11.93
CA LEU A 19 13.63 -16.64 -12.12
C LEU A 19 12.60 -16.15 -11.09
N TYR A 20 11.57 -16.96 -10.80
CA TYR A 20 10.60 -16.65 -9.75
C TYR A 20 11.26 -16.56 -8.38
N ARG A 21 12.18 -17.49 -8.06
CA ARG A 21 12.89 -17.52 -6.77
C ARG A 21 13.76 -16.27 -6.59
N THR A 22 14.54 -15.89 -7.61
CA THR A 22 15.39 -14.69 -7.52
C THR A 22 14.57 -13.41 -7.41
N ALA A 23 13.50 -13.28 -8.20
CA ALA A 23 12.59 -12.14 -8.12
C ALA A 23 11.90 -12.04 -6.76
N SER A 24 11.49 -13.17 -6.18
CA SER A 24 10.88 -13.23 -4.84
C SER A 24 11.85 -12.79 -3.74
N VAL A 25 13.12 -13.22 -3.80
CA VAL A 25 14.15 -12.80 -2.83
C VAL A 25 14.43 -11.30 -2.94
N LEU A 26 14.56 -10.78 -4.15
CA LEU A 26 14.79 -9.35 -4.38
C LEU A 26 13.61 -8.52 -3.86
N LEU A 27 12.38 -8.95 -4.13
CA LEU A 27 11.17 -8.27 -3.66
C LEU A 27 11.05 -8.33 -2.14
N CYS A 28 11.34 -9.48 -1.52
CA CYS A 28 11.38 -9.62 -0.06
C CYS A 28 12.40 -8.67 0.56
N PHE A 29 13.61 -8.59 0.01
CA PHE A 29 14.63 -7.65 0.46
C PHE A 29 14.18 -6.19 0.30
N HIS A 30 13.61 -5.85 -0.85
CA HIS A 30 13.07 -4.51 -1.10
C HIS A 30 11.99 -4.12 -0.08
N MET A 31 11.04 -5.02 0.19
CA MET A 31 9.95 -4.78 1.15
C MET A 31 10.48 -4.65 2.58
N MET A 32 11.47 -5.46 2.97
CA MET A 32 12.11 -5.34 4.28
C MET A 32 12.78 -3.96 4.46
N VAL A 33 13.56 -3.51 3.49
CA VAL A 33 14.22 -2.20 3.54
C VAL A 33 13.20 -1.07 3.55
N ALA A 34 12.18 -1.13 2.69
CA ALA A 34 11.11 -0.13 2.64
C ALA A 34 10.34 -0.05 3.97
N PHE A 35 10.01 -1.20 4.57
CA PHE A 35 9.34 -1.27 5.86
C PHE A 35 10.20 -0.65 6.97
N LEU A 36 11.50 -0.92 7.00
CA LEU A 36 12.39 -0.32 8.00
C LEU A 36 12.49 1.20 7.85
N ILE A 37 12.63 1.72 6.63
CA ILE A 37 12.73 3.16 6.39
C ILE A 37 11.43 3.86 6.78
N LEU A 38 10.29 3.39 6.24
CA LEU A 38 8.98 4.02 6.48
C LEU A 38 8.51 3.81 7.91
N GLY A 39 8.76 2.64 8.49
CA GLY A 39 8.42 2.31 9.87
C GLY A 39 9.15 3.18 10.88
N ASN A 40 10.43 3.50 10.64
CA ASN A 40 11.18 4.43 11.49
C ASN A 40 10.63 5.87 11.40
N VAL A 41 10.28 6.34 10.21
CA VAL A 41 9.67 7.67 10.02
C VAL A 41 8.32 7.75 10.72
N LEU A 42 7.47 6.73 10.57
CA LEU A 42 6.16 6.66 11.21
C LEU A 42 6.29 6.61 12.74
N SER A 43 7.19 5.77 13.25
CA SER A 43 7.44 5.65 14.70
C SER A 43 7.90 6.98 15.30
N ARG A 44 8.74 7.73 14.58
CA ARG A 44 9.15 9.07 14.99
C ARG A 44 8.00 10.07 14.97
N MET A 45 7.14 10.02 13.96
CA MET A 45 5.96 10.89 13.89
C MET A 45 5.00 10.61 15.06
N ILE A 46 4.77 9.33 15.38
CA ILE A 46 3.96 8.92 16.54
C ILE A 46 4.60 9.38 17.85
N HIS A 47 5.92 9.21 18.01
CA HIS A 47 6.61 9.63 19.24
C HIS A 47 6.53 11.14 19.47
N VAL A 48 6.69 11.95 18.41
CA VAL A 48 6.51 13.41 18.47
C VAL A 48 5.08 13.79 18.86
N TRP A 49 4.09 13.02 18.41
CA TRP A 49 2.69 13.29 18.72
C TRP A 49 2.30 12.89 20.14
N VAL A 50 2.78 11.74 20.64
CA VAL A 50 2.46 11.20 21.97
C VAL A 50 3.26 11.89 23.08
N SER A 51 4.55 12.12 22.86
CA SER A 51 5.49 12.58 23.89
C SER A 51 6.51 13.56 23.31
N PRO A 52 6.09 14.79 22.93
CA PRO A 52 6.97 15.77 22.29
C PRO A 52 8.16 16.19 23.16
N ARG A 53 8.08 15.99 24.48
CA ARG A 53 9.08 16.42 25.46
C ARG A 53 10.27 15.46 25.59
N TYR A 54 10.10 14.18 25.27
CA TYR A 54 11.12 13.14 25.46
C TYR A 54 11.66 12.54 24.14
N VAL A 55 11.26 13.08 22.99
CA VAL A 55 11.66 12.59 21.64
C VAL A 55 13.17 12.54 21.45
N ASN A 56 13.90 13.51 22.00
CA ASN A 56 15.35 13.62 21.87
C ASN A 56 16.10 13.24 23.16
N ASP A 57 15.41 12.67 24.14
CA ASP A 57 16.04 12.25 25.39
C ASP A 57 16.71 10.88 25.21
N LEU A 58 18.03 10.84 25.39
CA LEU A 58 18.84 9.60 25.32
C LEU A 58 18.73 8.75 26.60
N GLY A 59 18.00 9.25 27.61
CA GLY A 59 17.72 8.53 28.84
C GLY A 59 16.94 7.23 28.63
N TRP A 60 16.95 6.37 29.66
CA TRP A 60 16.26 5.08 29.63
C TRP A 60 14.75 5.21 29.33
N ARG A 61 14.10 6.29 29.81
CA ARG A 61 12.69 6.57 29.54
C ARG A 61 12.41 6.86 28.06
N GLY A 62 13.26 7.67 27.41
CA GLY A 62 13.15 7.95 25.98
C GLY A 62 13.32 6.69 25.12
N LYS A 63 14.26 5.80 25.49
CA LYS A 63 14.44 4.50 24.84
C LYS A 63 13.22 3.58 24.99
N LEU A 64 12.60 3.57 26.18
CA LEU A 64 11.39 2.77 26.42
C LEU A 64 10.19 3.28 25.62
N GLU A 65 10.00 4.61 25.56
CA GLU A 65 8.96 5.23 24.74
C GLU A 65 9.17 4.93 23.24
N TRP A 66 10.41 5.02 22.76
CA TRP A 66 10.76 4.67 21.38
C TRP A 66 10.48 3.19 21.08
N PHE A 67 10.88 2.28 21.98
CA PHE A 67 10.61 0.85 21.85
C PHE A 67 9.10 0.57 21.84
N GLY A 68 8.34 1.25 22.68
CA GLY A 68 6.87 1.17 22.69
C GLY A 68 6.26 1.64 21.36
N CYS A 69 6.70 2.78 20.82
CA CYS A 69 6.22 3.31 19.55
C CYS A 69 6.53 2.35 18.38
N THR A 70 7.78 1.90 18.27
CA THR A 70 8.20 0.98 17.20
C THR A 70 7.49 -0.38 17.29
N THR A 71 7.35 -0.93 18.50
CA THR A 71 6.61 -2.19 18.72
C THR A 71 5.14 -2.03 18.37
N SER A 72 4.51 -0.89 18.71
CA SER A 72 3.10 -0.64 18.36
C SER A 72 2.88 -0.62 16.83
N VAL A 73 3.82 -0.04 16.07
CA VAL A 73 3.77 -0.03 14.60
C VAL A 73 3.88 -1.45 14.03
N VAL A 74 4.80 -2.27 14.55
CA VAL A 74 4.97 -3.67 14.13
C VAL A 74 3.73 -4.50 14.44
N VAL A 75 3.20 -4.39 15.66
CA VAL A 75 2.00 -5.12 16.09
C VAL A 75 0.79 -4.71 15.24
N LEU A 76 0.59 -3.42 15.00
CA LEU A 76 -0.50 -2.96 14.13
C LEU A 76 -0.35 -3.48 12.70
N SER A 77 0.87 -3.46 12.15
CA SER A 77 1.15 -3.99 10.82
C SER A 77 0.85 -5.49 10.73
N PHE A 78 1.22 -6.25 11.76
CA PHE A 78 0.92 -7.68 11.86
C PHE A 78 -0.60 -7.94 11.92
N VAL A 79 -1.34 -7.17 12.73
CA VAL A 79 -2.79 -7.29 12.80
C VAL A 79 -3.45 -6.97 11.46
N ILE A 80 -3.04 -5.89 10.79
CA ILE A 80 -3.57 -5.51 9.48
C ILE A 80 -3.27 -6.60 8.44
N ALA A 81 -2.05 -7.13 8.42
CA ALA A 81 -1.65 -8.19 7.48
C ALA A 81 -2.46 -9.48 7.64
N ASN A 82 -2.90 -9.82 8.87
CA ASN A 82 -3.73 -11.00 9.12
C ASN A 82 -5.24 -10.72 8.97
N ALA A 83 -5.66 -9.47 9.14
CA ALA A 83 -7.07 -9.07 9.06
C ALA A 83 -7.53 -8.83 7.62
N ILE A 84 -6.62 -8.39 6.73
CA ILE A 84 -6.95 -8.01 5.35
C ILE A 84 -6.24 -8.97 4.38
N PRO A 85 -6.90 -10.04 3.91
CA PRO A 85 -6.34 -10.99 2.95
C PRO A 85 -6.30 -10.45 1.50
N PHE A 86 -6.78 -9.23 1.24
CA PHE A 86 -6.90 -8.61 -0.10
C PHE A 86 -5.93 -7.42 -0.27
N PHE A 87 -4.63 -7.71 -0.24
CA PHE A 87 -3.59 -6.67 -0.27
C PHE A 87 -3.65 -5.78 -1.53
N GLU A 88 -3.99 -6.35 -2.69
CA GLU A 88 -4.07 -5.61 -3.95
C GLU A 88 -5.18 -4.56 -3.93
N GLU A 89 -6.37 -4.94 -3.53
CA GLU A 89 -7.55 -4.07 -3.47
C GLU A 89 -7.38 -2.99 -2.39
N LEU A 90 -6.77 -3.33 -1.25
CA LEU A 90 -6.43 -2.34 -0.22
C LEU A 90 -5.40 -1.33 -0.75
N THR A 91 -4.33 -1.80 -1.38
CA THR A 91 -3.26 -0.94 -1.91
C THR A 91 -3.79 -0.05 -3.04
N SER A 92 -4.65 -0.59 -3.90
CA SER A 92 -5.33 0.16 -4.95
C SER A 92 -6.29 1.22 -4.36
N LEU A 93 -7.03 0.91 -3.30
CA LEU A 93 -7.90 1.87 -2.61
C LEU A 93 -7.08 2.99 -1.96
N VAL A 94 -6.03 2.64 -1.23
CA VAL A 94 -5.14 3.61 -0.57
C VAL A 94 -4.44 4.49 -1.61
N GLY A 95 -3.94 3.88 -2.69
CA GLY A 95 -3.35 4.61 -3.82
C GLY A 95 -4.34 5.55 -4.49
N GLY A 96 -5.55 5.06 -4.79
CA GLY A 96 -6.63 5.83 -5.39
C GLY A 96 -7.10 7.02 -4.55
N LEU A 97 -7.03 6.91 -3.22
CA LEU A 97 -7.40 7.97 -2.29
C LEU A 97 -6.27 8.98 -2.06
N LEU A 98 -5.07 8.48 -1.76
CA LEU A 98 -3.95 9.32 -1.32
C LEU A 98 -3.18 9.93 -2.48
N VAL A 99 -3.00 9.21 -3.60
CA VAL A 99 -2.18 9.71 -4.72
C VAL A 99 -2.77 10.97 -5.35
N PRO A 100 -4.07 11.04 -5.72
CA PRO A 100 -4.64 12.27 -6.28
C PRO A 100 -4.70 13.40 -5.23
N SER A 101 -5.01 13.05 -3.98
CA SER A 101 -5.08 14.03 -2.89
C SER A 101 -3.73 14.71 -2.62
N LEU A 102 -2.67 13.92 -2.50
CA LEU A 102 -1.33 14.43 -2.19
C LEU A 102 -0.63 15.06 -3.41
N ASN A 103 -0.83 14.54 -4.62
CA ASN A 103 -0.09 14.99 -5.80
C ASN A 103 -0.84 16.03 -6.65
N LEU A 104 -2.17 16.11 -6.59
CA LEU A 104 -2.95 17.08 -7.36
C LEU A 104 -3.55 18.15 -6.46
N ILE A 105 -4.22 17.76 -5.37
CA ILE A 105 -4.98 18.70 -4.55
C ILE A 105 -4.05 19.51 -3.63
N PHE A 106 -3.18 18.85 -2.86
CA PHE A 106 -2.29 19.52 -1.90
C PHE A 106 -1.33 20.55 -2.50
N PRO A 107 -0.59 20.30 -3.61
CA PRO A 107 0.31 21.31 -4.16
C PRO A 107 -0.46 22.56 -4.62
N ILE A 108 -1.65 22.40 -5.17
CA ILE A 108 -2.50 23.53 -5.58
C ILE A 108 -2.98 24.31 -4.35
N LEU A 109 -3.44 23.62 -3.30
CA LEU A 109 -3.84 24.27 -2.05
C LEU A 109 -2.68 25.04 -1.41
N PHE A 110 -1.49 24.44 -1.34
CA PHE A 110 -0.30 25.11 -0.80
C PHE A 110 0.14 26.28 -1.68
N TYR A 111 0.07 26.15 -3.00
CA TYR A 111 0.39 27.22 -3.93
C TYR A 111 -0.56 28.42 -3.78
N VAL A 112 -1.88 28.17 -3.76
CA VAL A 112 -2.89 29.22 -3.56
C VAL A 112 -2.74 29.87 -2.19
N LYS A 113 -2.49 29.09 -1.13
CA LYS A 113 -2.25 29.63 0.22
C LYS A 113 -1.00 30.50 0.25
N THR A 114 0.07 30.10 -0.45
CA THR A 114 1.31 30.88 -0.54
C THR A 114 1.09 32.19 -1.30
N LEU A 115 0.34 32.17 -2.42
CA LEU A 115 0.00 33.40 -3.14
C LEU A 115 -0.85 34.36 -2.33
N ARG A 116 -1.77 33.84 -1.50
CA ARG A 116 -2.54 34.68 -0.55
C ARG A 116 -1.64 35.32 0.50
N MET A 117 -0.63 34.60 1.01
CA MET A 117 0.32 35.16 1.98
C MET A 117 1.22 36.25 1.38
N VAL A 118 1.48 36.21 0.06
CA VAL A 118 2.32 37.19 -0.66
C VAL A 118 1.45 38.28 -1.35
N GLU A 119 0.14 38.31 -1.07
CA GLU A 119 -0.85 39.27 -1.61
C GLU A 119 -0.83 39.40 -3.15
N LYS A 120 -0.40 38.35 -3.86
CA LYS A 120 -0.38 38.35 -5.34
C LYS A 120 -1.74 37.94 -5.88
N LYS A 121 -2.26 38.72 -6.82
CA LYS A 121 -3.50 38.40 -7.54
C LYS A 121 -3.25 37.25 -8.52
N ILE A 122 -4.15 36.26 -8.50
CA ILE A 122 -4.13 35.12 -9.41
C ILE A 122 -4.76 35.57 -10.73
N SER A 123 -4.11 35.30 -11.86
CA SER A 123 -4.73 35.53 -13.17
C SER A 123 -5.90 34.58 -13.37
N TRP A 124 -6.98 35.04 -13.98
CA TRP A 124 -8.19 34.24 -14.15
C TRP A 124 -7.93 32.92 -14.92
N TRP A 125 -7.03 32.92 -15.90
CA TRP A 125 -6.61 31.71 -16.63
C TRP A 125 -5.94 30.68 -15.71
N GLN A 126 -5.09 31.13 -14.79
CA GLN A 126 -4.43 30.24 -13.83
C GLN A 126 -5.44 29.66 -12.86
N TRP A 127 -6.43 30.46 -12.45
CA TRP A 127 -7.51 30.00 -11.58
C TRP A 127 -8.35 28.90 -12.24
N VAL A 128 -8.70 29.04 -13.53
CA VAL A 128 -9.41 28.01 -14.29
C VAL A 128 -8.61 26.70 -14.35
N ILE A 129 -7.30 26.78 -14.60
CA ILE A 129 -6.42 25.60 -14.62
C ILE A 129 -6.39 24.91 -13.25
N TYR A 130 -6.24 25.67 -12.15
CA TYR A 130 -6.21 25.10 -10.80
C TYR A 130 -7.54 24.43 -10.42
N VAL A 131 -8.66 25.07 -10.71
CA VAL A 131 -9.98 24.49 -10.45
C VAL A 131 -10.18 23.21 -11.26
N THR A 132 -9.75 23.20 -12.52
CA THR A 132 -9.86 22.02 -13.40
C THR A 132 -9.02 20.85 -12.87
N LEU A 133 -7.78 21.11 -12.43
CA LEU A 133 -6.91 20.07 -11.86
C LEU A 133 -7.44 19.52 -10.53
N VAL A 134 -7.98 20.39 -9.67
CA VAL A 134 -8.63 19.95 -8.42
C VAL A 134 -9.88 19.14 -8.72
N ALA A 135 -10.73 19.59 -9.65
CA ALA A 135 -11.92 18.86 -10.05
C ALA A 135 -11.57 17.48 -10.64
N PHE A 136 -10.53 17.40 -11.47
CA PHE A 136 -10.01 16.15 -11.99
C PHE A 136 -9.50 15.23 -10.87
N GLY A 137 -8.72 15.76 -9.92
CA GLY A 137 -8.24 15.00 -8.77
C GLY A 137 -9.37 14.45 -7.90
N VAL A 138 -10.42 15.25 -7.65
CA VAL A 138 -11.62 14.82 -6.92
C VAL A 138 -12.36 13.74 -7.69
N LEU A 139 -12.56 13.90 -9.01
CA LEU A 139 -13.22 12.90 -9.85
C LEU A 139 -12.46 11.57 -9.81
N VAL A 140 -11.14 11.58 -10.02
CA VAL A 140 -10.30 10.37 -9.96
C VAL A 140 -10.42 9.71 -8.59
N THR A 141 -10.39 10.49 -7.51
CA THR A 141 -10.54 9.98 -6.14
C THR A 141 -11.88 9.27 -5.94
N VAL A 142 -12.99 9.90 -6.38
CA VAL A 142 -14.35 9.35 -6.25
C VAL A 142 -14.51 8.09 -7.08
N VAL A 143 -14.12 8.13 -8.37
CA VAL A 143 -14.23 6.98 -9.27
C VAL A 143 -13.39 5.82 -8.76
N SER A 144 -12.14 6.07 -8.37
CA SER A 144 -11.25 5.03 -7.84
C SER A 144 -11.80 4.44 -6.55
N THR A 145 -12.37 5.25 -5.67
CA THR A 145 -13.00 4.77 -4.43
C THR A 145 -14.18 3.85 -4.74
N ILE A 146 -15.10 4.26 -5.64
CA ILE A 146 -16.27 3.45 -6.01
C ILE A 146 -15.86 2.12 -6.61
N GLU A 147 -14.89 2.10 -7.53
CA GLU A 147 -14.47 0.88 -8.21
C GLU A 147 -13.78 -0.10 -7.24
N ASN A 148 -12.91 0.39 -6.36
CA ASN A 148 -12.26 -0.44 -5.35
C ASN A 148 -13.27 -0.98 -4.32
N PHE A 149 -14.22 -0.17 -3.85
CA PHE A 149 -15.28 -0.65 -2.95
C PHE A 149 -16.17 -1.72 -3.60
N ARG A 150 -16.51 -1.55 -4.89
CA ARG A 150 -17.28 -2.55 -5.64
C ARG A 150 -16.50 -3.85 -5.81
N ALA A 151 -15.19 -3.78 -6.08
CA ALA A 151 -14.33 -4.95 -6.18
C ALA A 151 -14.29 -5.73 -4.85
N ILE A 152 -14.05 -5.03 -3.74
CA ILE A 152 -14.05 -5.63 -2.40
C ILE A 152 -15.40 -6.26 -2.07
N ALA A 153 -16.52 -5.59 -2.37
CA ALA A 153 -17.86 -6.10 -2.08
C ALA A 153 -18.20 -7.37 -2.87
N LYS A 154 -17.76 -7.47 -4.13
CA LYS A 154 -17.99 -8.66 -4.97
C LYS A 154 -17.15 -9.85 -4.53
N ASN A 155 -15.93 -9.61 -4.09
CA ASN A 155 -14.99 -10.66 -3.72
C ASN A 155 -15.07 -11.02 -2.22
N MET A 156 -15.95 -10.37 -1.45
CA MET A 156 -16.11 -10.56 0.00
C MET A 156 -16.38 -12.01 0.41
N SER A 157 -17.11 -12.78 -0.43
CA SER A 157 -17.37 -14.20 -0.17
C SER A 157 -16.15 -15.10 -0.33
N THR A 158 -15.13 -14.65 -1.08
CA THR A 158 -13.92 -15.42 -1.40
C THR A 158 -12.84 -15.27 -0.32
N TYR A 159 -12.84 -14.16 0.43
CA TYR A 159 -11.73 -13.79 1.33
C TYR A 159 -11.64 -14.57 2.66
N GLY A 160 -12.55 -15.50 2.96
CA GLY A 160 -12.47 -16.35 4.16
C GLY A 160 -12.58 -15.57 5.50
N LYS A 161 -12.35 -16.26 6.63
CA LYS A 161 -12.37 -15.66 7.98
C LYS A 161 -11.00 -15.04 8.32
N PRO A 162 -10.94 -13.89 9.02
CA PRO A 162 -9.68 -13.32 9.48
C PRO A 162 -8.91 -14.32 10.35
N PHE A 163 -7.57 -14.33 10.24
CA PHE A 163 -6.68 -15.28 10.94
C PHE A 163 -6.81 -16.76 10.55
N SER A 164 -7.49 -17.08 9.44
CA SER A 164 -7.50 -18.45 8.90
C SER A 164 -6.37 -18.62 7.89
N CYS A 165 -5.60 -19.71 7.97
CA CYS A 165 -4.70 -20.11 6.89
C CYS A 165 -5.53 -20.38 5.64
N HIS A 166 -5.40 -19.54 4.61
CA HIS A 166 -6.11 -19.69 3.35
C HIS A 166 -5.18 -20.34 2.32
N CYS A 167 -5.52 -21.55 1.87
CA CYS A 167 -4.76 -22.29 0.87
C CYS A 167 -5.32 -22.13 -0.55
N THR A 168 -6.44 -21.44 -0.71
CA THR A 168 -7.08 -21.15 -2.00
C THR A 168 -6.63 -19.76 -2.49
N ASP A 169 -6.08 -19.70 -3.70
CA ASP A 169 -5.81 -18.49 -4.51
C ASP A 169 -4.78 -17.46 -4.03
N ILE A 170 -4.20 -17.55 -2.82
CA ILE A 170 -3.16 -16.58 -2.39
C ILE A 170 -1.78 -17.22 -2.35
N TRP A 171 -1.65 -18.44 -1.84
CA TRP A 171 -0.39 -19.21 -1.86
C TRP A 171 -0.77 -20.69 -1.88
N ASN A 172 -0.38 -21.41 -2.93
CA ASN A 172 -0.58 -22.84 -3.04
C ASN A 172 0.35 -23.61 -2.08
N THR A 173 0.10 -23.50 -0.78
CA THR A 173 0.65 -24.41 0.23
C THR A 173 -0.35 -25.52 0.52
N CYS A 174 -0.71 -26.24 -0.54
CA CYS A 174 -0.84 -27.69 -0.60
C CYS A 174 -0.41 -28.02 -2.04
N ASP A 175 0.51 -28.95 -2.20
CA ASP A 175 1.32 -29.16 -3.40
C ASP A 175 0.60 -28.86 -4.74
N CYS A 176 1.02 -27.77 -5.39
CA CYS A 176 0.84 -27.48 -6.82
C CYS A 176 -0.48 -26.84 -7.28
N SER A 177 -0.37 -25.60 -7.81
CA SER A 177 -1.51 -24.90 -8.42
C SER A 177 -1.59 -25.28 -9.89
N GLU A 178 -2.73 -25.83 -10.31
CA GLU A 178 -2.91 -26.27 -11.70
C GLU A 178 -2.72 -25.12 -12.70
N SER A 179 -3.10 -23.90 -12.30
CA SER A 179 -2.98 -22.67 -13.10
C SER A 179 -1.54 -22.25 -13.41
N ARG A 180 -0.55 -22.63 -12.58
CA ARG A 180 0.88 -22.36 -12.84
C ARG A 180 1.60 -23.51 -13.56
N MET A 181 0.93 -24.65 -13.78
CA MET A 181 1.50 -25.80 -14.51
C MET A 181 1.63 -25.50 -16.01
N GLU A 182 0.68 -24.77 -16.58
CA GLU A 182 0.65 -24.44 -18.02
C GLU A 182 1.87 -23.59 -18.44
N PHE A 183 2.48 -22.87 -17.50
CA PHE A 183 3.63 -22.00 -17.74
C PHE A 183 4.99 -22.65 -17.45
N SER A 184 5.08 -23.67 -16.59
CA SER A 184 6.37 -24.23 -16.16
C SER A 184 6.79 -25.49 -16.93
N GLY A 185 5.85 -26.23 -17.51
CA GLY A 185 6.15 -27.52 -18.17
C GLY A 185 6.65 -28.61 -17.20
N PHE A 186 6.59 -28.37 -15.89
CA PHE A 186 6.98 -29.34 -14.86
C PHE A 186 5.75 -29.91 -14.18
N ASN A 187 5.62 -31.24 -14.25
CA ASN A 187 4.56 -31.99 -13.60
C ASN A 187 4.93 -32.19 -12.12
N CYS A 188 4.12 -31.68 -11.22
CA CYS A 188 4.29 -31.98 -9.80
C CYS A 188 3.89 -33.42 -9.52
N THR A 189 4.86 -34.32 -9.46
CA THR A 189 4.61 -35.63 -8.85
C THR A 189 4.62 -35.45 -7.35
N VAL A 190 3.42 -35.38 -6.79
CA VAL A 190 3.16 -35.48 -5.34
C VAL A 190 3.81 -36.77 -4.83
N SER A 191 4.68 -36.67 -3.83
CA SER A 191 5.21 -37.80 -3.07
C SER A 191 4.88 -37.61 -1.61
#